data_AF-A0A950D7Q9-F1
#
_entry.id   AF-A0A950D7Q9-F1
#
_cell.length_a   1.000
_cell.length_b   1.000
_cell.length_c   1.000
_cell.angle_alpha   90.00
_cell.angle_beta   90.00
_cell.angle_gamma   90.00
#
_symmetry.space_group_name_H-M   'P 1'
#
loop_
_entity.id
_entity.type
_entity.pdbx_description
1 polymer ?
#
loop_
_entity_poly.entity_id
_entity_poly.type
_entity_poly.pdbx_seq_one_letter_code
_entity_poly.pdbx_strand_id
1 'polypeptide(L)' 'AWLIPSVSALERRQGGGQLNGLAAGANVLTVNFTPPVEQEKYLIYGKDRYVVRNDHVTEIVRQAGLERAQSVFAEDFR' A
#
# COMPACT_ATOMS: atom_id res chain seq x y z
N ALA A 1 -9.17 2.95 16.32
CA ALA A 1 -7.84 2.30 16.40
C ALA A 1 -6.82 3.19 15.70
N TRP A 2 -5.54 3.10 16.05
CA TRP A 2 -4.48 3.81 15.33
C TRP A 2 -4.30 3.19 13.93
N LEU A 3 -3.96 4.01 12.93
CA LEU A 3 -3.65 3.58 11.58
C LEU A 3 -2.13 3.51 11.39
N ILE A 4 -1.61 2.30 11.31
CA ILE A 4 -0.18 2.01 11.19
C ILE A 4 0.08 1.50 9.77
N PRO A 5 0.82 2.25 8.93
CA PRO A 5 1.00 1.89 7.54
C PRO A 5 2.16 0.90 7.32
N SER A 6 1.91 -0.06 6.45
CA SER A 6 2.93 -0.84 5.76
C SER A 6 3.23 -0.19 4.40
N VAL A 7 4.39 0.47 4.33
CA VAL A 7 4.73 1.45 3.29
C VAL A 7 5.44 0.82 2.09
N SER A 8 5.35 1.47 0.92
CA SER A 8 6.02 1.02 -0.32
C SER A 8 7.55 0.92 -0.20
N ALA A 9 8.17 1.62 0.76
CA ALA A 9 9.59 1.50 1.04
C ALA A 9 10.00 0.09 1.52
N LEU A 10 9.11 -0.59 2.26
CA LEU A 10 9.34 -1.97 2.70
C LEU A 10 9.38 -2.92 1.50
N GLU A 11 8.41 -2.79 0.60
CA GLU A 11 8.35 -3.57 -0.64
C GLU A 11 9.56 -3.30 -1.55
N ARG A 12 10.00 -2.04 -1.64
CA ARG A 12 11.20 -1.67 -2.41
C ARG A 12 12.48 -2.26 -1.82
N ARG A 13 12.57 -2.38 -0.49
CA ARG A 13 13.74 -2.94 0.20
C ARG A 13 13.83 -4.45 0.01
N GLN A 14 12.70 -5.15 0.08
CA GLN A 14 12.60 -6.59 -0.08
C GLN A 14 11.21 -6.93 -0.62
N GLY A 15 11.15 -7.74 -1.69
CA GLY A 15 9.85 -8.25 -2.18
C GLY A 15 9.10 -8.98 -1.07
N GLY A 16 7.82 -8.67 -0.91
CA GLY A 16 6.98 -9.10 0.22
C GLY A 16 7.11 -8.24 1.48
N GLY A 17 7.88 -7.15 1.44
CA GLY A 17 8.08 -6.27 2.59
C GLY A 17 6.78 -5.65 3.11
N GLN A 18 5.81 -5.34 2.24
CA GLN A 18 4.52 -4.83 2.69
C GLN A 18 3.70 -5.89 3.41
N LEU A 19 3.73 -7.14 2.92
CA LEU A 19 3.08 -8.28 3.57
C LEU A 19 3.69 -8.53 4.96
N ASN A 20 5.02 -8.50 5.06
CA ASN A 20 5.72 -8.65 6.34
C ASN A 20 5.36 -7.52 7.32
N GLY A 21 5.15 -6.30 6.84
CA GLY A 21 4.67 -5.19 7.67
C GLY A 21 3.29 -5.46 8.28
N LEU A 22 2.37 -6.08 7.53
CA LEU A 22 1.06 -6.50 8.07
C LEU A 22 1.23 -7.59 9.12
N ALA A 23 2.05 -8.61 8.84
CA ALA A 23 2.35 -9.68 9.80
C ALA A 23 3.01 -9.15 11.09
N ALA A 24 3.71 -8.01 11.01
CA ALA A 24 4.32 -7.32 12.15
C ALA A 24 3.39 -6.33 12.88
N GLY A 25 2.10 -6.25 12.50
CA GLY A 25 1.08 -5.47 13.21
C GLY A 25 0.64 -4.18 12.51
N ALA A 26 1.11 -3.89 11.30
CA ALA A 26 0.52 -2.82 10.49
C ALA A 26 -0.92 -3.19 10.07
N ASN A 27 -1.78 -2.18 9.92
CA ASN A 27 -3.19 -2.36 9.54
C ASN A 27 -3.63 -1.46 8.37
N VAL A 28 -2.70 -0.76 7.73
CA VAL A 28 -2.94 0.06 6.53
C VAL A 28 -1.89 -0.27 5.47
N LEU A 29 -2.29 -0.33 4.21
CA LEU A 29 -1.38 -0.40 3.07
C LEU A 29 -1.39 0.92 2.31
N THR A 30 -0.22 1.41 1.91
CA THR A 30 -0.11 2.61 1.07
C THR A 30 -0.07 2.23 -0.42
N VAL A 31 -0.92 2.86 -1.23
CA VAL A 31 -1.03 2.65 -2.68
C VAL A 31 -0.67 3.94 -3.41
N ASN A 32 0.05 3.83 -4.53
CA ASN A 32 0.30 4.99 -5.38
C ASN A 32 -0.87 5.21 -6.36
N PHE A 33 -1.49 6.38 -6.27
CA PHE A 33 -2.53 6.87 -7.20
C PHE A 33 -2.06 8.04 -8.07
N THR A 34 -0.75 8.32 -8.09
CA THR A 34 -0.19 9.41 -8.89
C THR A 34 -0.40 9.13 -10.38
N PRO A 35 -0.92 10.07 -11.18
CA PRO A 35 -1.06 9.90 -12.63
C PRO A 35 0.30 9.63 -13.30
N PRO A 36 0.38 8.79 -14.35
CA PRO A 36 1.66 8.39 -14.95
C PRO A 36 2.60 9.56 -15.30
N VAL A 37 2.05 10.65 -15.86
CA VAL A 37 2.82 11.84 -16.26
C VAL A 37 3.47 12.59 -15.09
N GLU A 38 2.93 12.43 -13.88
CA GLU A 38 3.46 13.04 -12.65
C GLU A 38 4.35 12.06 -11.86
N GLN A 39 4.30 10.76 -12.16
CA GLN A 39 5.05 9.74 -11.43
C GLN A 39 6.56 9.95 -11.53
N GLU A 40 7.04 10.34 -12.70
CA GLU A 40 8.47 10.56 -12.98
C GLU A 40 9.06 11.75 -12.21
N LYS A 41 8.22 12.69 -11.77
CA LYS A 41 8.63 13.85 -10.97
C LYS A 41 8.82 13.52 -9.50
N TYR A 42 8.37 12.35 -9.03
CA TYR A 42 8.39 11.95 -7.63
C TYR A 42 9.50 10.92 -7.35
N LEU A 43 10.70 11.42 -7.05
CA LEU A 43 11.96 10.66 -7.06
C LEU A 43 12.42 10.11 -5.69
N ILE A 44 11.53 9.95 -4.72
CA ILE A 44 11.90 9.56 -3.34
C ILE A 44 12.70 8.24 -3.28
N TYR A 45 12.66 7.39 -4.32
CA TYR A 45 13.46 6.15 -4.43
C TYR A 45 14.21 6.01 -5.76
N GLY A 46 14.54 7.14 -6.41
CA GLY A 46 15.16 7.14 -7.74
C GLY A 46 14.17 6.83 -8.87
N LYS A 47 14.70 6.68 -10.09
CA LYS A 47 13.88 6.45 -11.30
C LYS A 47 13.33 5.02 -11.38
N ASP A 48 14.09 4.03 -10.89
CA ASP A 48 13.71 2.61 -10.90
C ASP A 48 12.93 2.23 -9.62
N ARG A 49 11.89 3.00 -9.30
CA ARG A 49 11.08 2.75 -8.10
C ARG A 49 10.06 1.64 -8.35
N TYR A 50 9.82 0.83 -7.32
CA TYR A 50 8.67 -0.07 -7.30
C TYR A 50 7.40 0.75 -7.06
N VAL A 51 6.44 0.69 -7.99
CA VAL A 51 5.16 1.40 -7.87
C VAL A 51 4.11 0.42 -7.36
N VAL A 52 3.76 0.57 -6.09
CA VAL A 52 2.66 -0.19 -5.47
C VAL A 52 1.33 0.23 -6.08
N ARG A 53 0.74 -0.66 -6.88
CA ARG A 53 -0.57 -0.49 -7.50
C ARG A 53 -1.66 -1.22 -6.70
N ASN A 54 -2.92 -0.90 -6.98
CA ASN A 54 -4.07 -1.50 -6.30
C ASN A 54 -4.08 -3.04 -6.44
N ASP A 55 -3.72 -3.57 -7.61
CA ASP A 55 -3.71 -5.01 -7.89
C ASP A 55 -2.70 -5.74 -6.99
N HIS A 56 -1.54 -5.15 -6.76
CA HIS A 56 -0.53 -5.67 -5.83
C HIS A 56 -1.06 -5.69 -4.40
N VAL A 57 -1.76 -4.63 -3.97
CA VAL A 57 -2.41 -4.58 -2.66
C VAL A 57 -3.55 -5.58 -2.52
N THR A 58 -4.32 -5.83 -3.58
CA THR A 58 -5.33 -6.91 -3.59
C THR A 58 -4.68 -8.26 -3.31
N GLU A 59 -3.55 -8.54 -3.94
CA GLU A 59 -2.83 -9.80 -3.73
C GLU A 59 -2.23 -9.92 -2.33
N ILE A 60 -1.63 -8.84 -1.79
CA ILE A 60 -1.12 -8.83 -0.40
C ILE A 60 -2.25 -9.13 0.59
N VAL A 61 -3.40 -8.48 0.44
CA VAL A 61 -4.55 -8.68 1.33
C VAL A 61 -5.02 -10.15 1.27
N ARG A 62 -5.08 -10.72 0.07
CA ARG A 62 -5.42 -12.14 -0.14
C ARG A 62 -4.41 -13.07 0.54
N GLN A 63 -3.11 -12.82 0.37
CA GLN A 63 -2.04 -13.62 0.98
C GLN A 63 -2.02 -13.53 2.51
N ALA A 64 -2.38 -12.36 3.05
CA ALA A 64 -2.47 -12.15 4.49
C ALA A 64 -3.72 -12.78 5.12
N GLY A 65 -4.68 -13.27 4.32
CA GLY A 65 -5.96 -13.78 4.82
C GLY A 65 -6.81 -12.69 5.47
N LEU A 66 -6.70 -11.46 4.99
CA LEU A 66 -7.40 -10.29 5.54
C LEU A 66 -8.49 -9.79 4.59
N GLU A 67 -9.33 -8.88 5.11
CA GLU A 67 -10.36 -8.18 4.34
C GLU A 67 -10.15 -6.67 4.41
N ARG A 68 -10.61 -5.96 3.37
CA ARG A 68 -10.53 -4.49 3.33
C ARG A 68 -11.64 -3.90 4.21
N ALA A 69 -11.25 -3.02 5.13
CA ALA A 69 -12.22 -2.25 5.88
C ALA A 69 -12.97 -1.24 4.99
N GLN A 70 -14.19 -0.88 5.40
CA GLN A 70 -14.91 0.26 4.87
C GLN A 70 -14.08 1.54 5.07
N SER A 71 -14.27 2.52 4.18
CA SER A 71 -13.62 3.82 4.36
C SER A 71 -14.13 4.47 5.63
N VAL A 72 -13.21 4.90 6.50
CA VAL A 72 -13.53 5.68 7.70
C VAL A 72 -14.00 7.12 7.38
N PHE A 73 -13.93 7.51 6.10
CA PHE A 73 -14.36 8.81 5.60
C PHE A 73 -15.57 8.73 4.66
N ALA A 74 -15.94 7.53 4.20
CA ALA A 74 -17.19 7.36 3.48
C ALA A 74 -18.27 7.15 4.53
N GLU A 75 -18.95 8.22 4.91
CA GLU A 75 -20.26 8.07 5.54
C GLU A 75 -21.17 7.31 4.58
N ASP A 76 -22.05 6.48 5.14
CA ASP A 76 -23.07 5.68 4.45
C ASP A 76 -23.56 6.39 3.18
N PHE A 77 -23.05 6.00 2.01
CA PHE A 77 -23.73 6.27 0.74
C PHE A 77 -24.98 5.38 0.71
N ARG A 78 -25.99 5.75 1.49
CA ARG A 78 -27.37 5.24 1.38
C ARG A 78 -28.18 6.13 0.45
#